data_AF-A0A521H4W5-F1
#
_entry.id   AF-A0A521H4W5-F1
#
_cell.length_a   1.000
_cell.length_b   1.000
_cell.length_c   1.000
_cell.angle_alpha   90.00
_cell.angle_beta   90.00
_cell.angle_gamma   90.00
#
_symmetry.space_group_name_H-M   'P 1'
#
loop_
_entity.id
_entity.type
_entity.pdbx_description
1 polymer ?
#
loop_
_entity_poly.entity_id
_entity_poly.type
_entity_poly.pdbx_seq_one_letter_code
_entity_poly.pdbx_strand_id
1 'polypeptide(L)'
;MNPPATRIVLALSLFLLLGACDSLVQVGEAIRDDDGDSWFHHANNQRAILRVKSIVVDQDGAYFIRAEHVRLPLAASLSGAFAFEEDQITDLDLELTTRTIGTWLLDAPDQVVTFHTPLEVVRESPNPLAFTQVVEWTNQAGDFDVAMNAGGQAVILRLTVQIEKFEDPDDSSAEADFDADGITDAEEAALASRGIPLGDPQQRDLLLVVGYSHADWALTPASKELLLTRFHHRGIRMYLADAPDDPLDLCQPGPVSGFSRDEGVSIEQVRAARSSHVFSHAFNYAQFLMLVGEPVGADFGMSELNRSPAQNIVCRSHLYALGADIQSYQAKCIMHELGHNLGLCHPTVSGPTDSCPSGSIPLSERDPSLTVMGSPAEDQGNPVSQAVNAWSRPLDYTPTQWINADLTRVRPPE
;
A
#
# COMPACT_ATOMS: atom_id res chain seq x y z
N MET A 1 -34.55 56.93 43.73
CA MET A 1 -34.32 56.77 42.28
C MET A 1 -33.11 55.88 42.11
N ASN A 2 -33.29 54.61 41.77
CA ASN A 2 -32.23 53.70 41.36
C ASN A 2 -32.84 52.74 40.33
N PRO A 3 -32.39 52.84 39.07
CA PRO A 3 -31.89 51.62 38.43
C PRO A 3 -30.57 51.93 37.70
N PRO A 4 -29.53 51.07 37.81
CA PRO A 4 -29.11 50.40 36.58
C PRO A 4 -28.41 49.03 36.75
N ALA A 5 -28.44 48.36 37.92
CA ALA A 5 -27.69 47.11 38.09
C ALA A 5 -28.28 45.91 37.31
N THR A 6 -29.62 45.81 37.22
CA THR A 6 -30.28 44.64 36.63
C THR A 6 -30.21 44.58 35.10
N ARG A 7 -30.06 45.73 34.41
CA ARG A 7 -29.95 45.78 32.94
C ARG A 7 -28.56 45.42 32.43
N ILE A 8 -27.52 45.66 33.23
CA ILE A 8 -26.13 45.32 32.87
C ILE A 8 -25.90 43.82 32.99
N VAL A 9 -26.47 43.17 34.01
CA VAL A 9 -26.36 41.70 34.18
C VAL A 9 -27.07 40.96 33.04
N LEU A 10 -28.27 41.39 32.62
CA LEU A 10 -29.00 40.74 31.51
C LEU A 10 -28.28 40.91 30.16
N ALA A 11 -27.65 42.07 29.92
CA ALA A 11 -26.88 42.31 28.71
C ALA A 11 -25.56 41.52 28.68
N LEU A 12 -24.88 41.38 29.83
CA LEU A 12 -23.68 40.53 29.93
C LEU A 12 -24.02 39.05 29.75
N SER A 13 -25.13 38.56 30.32
CA SER A 13 -25.58 37.18 30.13
C SER A 13 -25.97 36.90 28.69
N LEU A 14 -26.62 37.86 27.99
CA LEU A 14 -26.96 37.73 26.58
C LEU A 14 -25.72 37.80 25.67
N PHE A 15 -24.72 38.64 25.98
CA PHE A 15 -23.45 38.67 25.26
C PHE A 15 -22.60 37.41 25.48
N LEU A 16 -22.61 36.84 26.70
CA LEU A 16 -21.98 35.55 26.98
C LEU A 16 -22.70 34.40 26.30
N LEU A 17 -24.04 34.44 26.22
CA LEU A 17 -24.84 33.46 25.47
C LEU A 17 -24.65 33.58 23.95
N LEU A 18 -24.59 34.80 23.40
CA LEU A 18 -24.36 35.03 21.97
C LEU A 18 -22.91 34.69 21.57
N GLY A 19 -21.92 35.07 22.39
CA GLY A 19 -20.52 34.68 22.18
C GLY A 19 -20.29 33.18 22.35
N ALA A 20 -21.01 32.53 23.27
CA ALA A 20 -21.02 31.07 23.37
C ALA A 20 -21.73 30.43 22.17
N CYS A 21 -22.80 31.03 21.66
CA CYS A 21 -23.51 30.57 20.46
C CYS A 21 -22.60 30.61 19.22
N ASP A 22 -21.90 31.72 19.01
CA ASP A 22 -20.95 31.86 17.89
C ASP A 22 -19.79 30.85 18.02
N SER A 23 -19.27 30.64 19.23
CA SER A 23 -18.22 29.64 19.45
C SER A 23 -18.71 28.19 19.27
N LEU A 24 -19.95 27.90 19.65
CA LEU A 24 -20.54 26.57 19.48
C LEU A 24 -20.92 26.29 18.02
N VAL A 25 -21.36 27.31 17.28
CA VAL A 25 -21.58 27.21 15.83
C VAL A 25 -20.24 27.01 15.12
N GLN A 26 -19.19 27.72 15.51
CA GLN A 26 -17.85 27.51 14.93
C GLN A 26 -17.29 26.12 15.23
N VAL A 27 -17.51 25.59 16.44
CA VAL A 27 -17.14 24.20 16.76
C VAL A 27 -18.00 23.22 15.96
N GLY A 28 -19.31 23.45 15.88
CA GLY A 28 -20.23 22.60 15.12
C GLY A 28 -19.91 22.52 13.62
N GLU A 29 -19.58 23.65 12.99
CA GLU A 29 -19.11 23.66 11.60
C GLU A 29 -17.74 22.99 11.47
N ALA A 30 -16.80 23.25 12.40
CA ALA A 30 -15.47 22.64 12.34
C ALA A 30 -15.49 21.10 12.45
N ILE A 31 -16.51 20.51 13.10
CA ILE A 31 -16.62 19.06 13.30
C ILE A 31 -17.68 18.41 12.41
N ARG A 32 -18.17 19.15 11.41
CA ARG A 32 -19.24 18.72 10.53
C ARG A 32 -18.75 17.61 9.60
N ASP A 33 -19.63 16.64 9.39
CA ASP A 33 -19.53 15.49 8.50
C ASP A 33 -20.93 15.38 7.87
N ASP A 34 -21.03 15.69 6.58
CA ASP A 34 -22.31 15.97 5.92
C ASP A 34 -22.98 14.72 5.35
N ASP A 35 -22.20 13.71 5.00
CA ASP A 35 -22.65 12.46 4.39
C ASP A 35 -22.49 11.23 5.32
N GLY A 36 -21.78 11.39 6.44
CA GLY A 36 -21.62 10.41 7.50
C GLY A 36 -20.50 9.40 7.26
N ASP A 37 -19.55 9.70 6.39
CA ASP A 37 -18.45 8.81 6.01
C ASP A 37 -17.30 8.77 7.02
N SER A 38 -17.34 9.66 8.02
CA SER A 38 -16.35 9.86 9.08
C SER A 38 -15.12 10.69 8.70
N TRP A 39 -15.18 11.44 7.60
CA TRP A 39 -14.30 12.56 7.32
C TRP A 39 -14.96 13.89 7.69
N PHE A 40 -14.15 14.84 8.15
CA PHE A 40 -14.60 16.19 8.40
C PHE A 40 -14.76 16.94 7.08
N HIS A 41 -15.92 17.55 6.87
CA HIS A 41 -16.21 18.45 5.74
C HIS A 41 -15.17 19.58 5.61
N HIS A 42 -14.68 20.10 6.73
CA HIS A 42 -13.62 21.12 6.76
C HIS A 42 -12.24 20.52 7.05
N ALA A 43 -11.18 21.31 6.81
CA ALA A 43 -9.78 20.91 6.94
C ALA A 43 -9.34 20.58 8.39
N ASN A 44 -9.89 19.50 8.95
CA ASN A 44 -9.63 18.99 10.28
C ASN A 44 -9.26 17.51 10.30
N ASN A 45 -9.44 16.80 9.18
CA ASN A 45 -8.78 15.52 8.97
C ASN A 45 -7.27 15.74 8.94
N GLN A 46 -6.50 14.73 9.34
CA GLN A 46 -5.04 14.81 9.46
C GLN A 46 -4.38 13.70 8.65
N ARG A 47 -3.35 14.07 7.88
CA ARG A 47 -2.27 13.16 7.46
C ARG A 47 -1.08 13.39 8.38
N ALA A 48 -0.74 12.38 9.16
CA ALA A 48 0.50 12.33 9.91
C ALA A 48 1.56 11.62 9.06
N ILE A 49 2.62 12.34 8.71
CA ILE A 49 3.66 11.89 7.78
C ILE A 49 4.97 11.74 8.57
N LEU A 50 5.49 10.52 8.65
CA LEU A 50 6.79 10.24 9.25
C LEU A 50 7.89 10.38 8.20
N ARG A 51 8.87 11.23 8.46
CA ARG A 51 9.99 11.49 7.55
C ARG A 51 11.34 11.32 8.22
N VAL A 52 12.36 10.92 7.44
CA VAL A 52 13.77 11.04 7.81
C VAL A 52 14.27 12.41 7.38
N LYS A 53 14.62 13.24 8.35
CA LYS A 53 15.24 14.55 8.11
C LYS A 53 16.71 14.39 7.79
N SER A 54 17.42 13.64 8.62
CA SER A 54 18.84 13.37 8.44
C SER A 54 19.28 12.04 9.06
N ILE A 55 20.46 11.59 8.66
CA ILE A 55 21.12 10.38 9.15
C ILE A 55 22.57 10.68 9.54
N VAL A 56 23.05 9.97 10.54
CA VAL A 56 24.48 9.83 10.88
C VAL A 56 24.79 8.34 10.95
N VAL A 57 25.88 7.93 10.30
CA VAL A 57 26.40 6.56 10.35
C VAL A 57 27.77 6.58 11.00
N ASP A 58 28.13 5.52 11.70
CA ASP A 58 29.43 5.37 12.36
C ASP A 58 30.48 4.68 11.48
N GLN A 59 30.15 4.38 10.23
CA GLN A 59 31.08 3.81 9.26
C GLN A 59 30.69 4.21 7.84
N ASP A 60 31.68 4.49 7.01
CA ASP A 60 31.49 4.72 5.57
C ASP A 60 30.80 3.53 4.89
N GLY A 61 29.92 3.83 3.93
CA GLY A 61 29.35 2.77 3.08
C GLY A 61 28.16 3.20 2.25
N ALA A 62 27.65 2.23 1.48
CA ALA A 62 26.36 2.32 0.83
C ALA A 62 25.28 1.76 1.76
N TYR A 63 24.21 2.51 1.98
CA TYR A 63 23.12 2.16 2.88
C TYR A 63 21.79 2.35 2.19
N PHE A 64 20.81 1.51 2.53
CA PHE A 64 19.41 1.76 2.19
C PHE A 64 18.57 1.76 3.46
N ILE A 65 17.45 2.48 3.40
CA ILE A 65 16.46 2.53 4.47
C ILE A 65 15.26 1.70 4.01
N ARG A 66 14.68 0.92 4.91
CA ARG A 66 13.48 0.13 4.66
C ARG A 66 12.44 0.45 5.72
N ALA A 67 11.33 1.03 5.32
CA ALA A 67 10.17 1.26 6.19
C ALA A 67 9.00 0.46 5.65
N GLU A 68 8.35 -0.35 6.50
CA GLU A 68 7.20 -1.18 6.09
C GLU A 68 7.49 -2.03 4.83
N HIS A 69 8.72 -2.54 4.74
CA HIS A 69 9.25 -3.31 3.60
C HIS A 69 9.45 -2.53 2.29
N VAL A 70 9.20 -1.21 2.24
CA VAL A 70 9.55 -0.35 1.10
C VAL A 70 11.01 0.08 1.21
N ARG A 71 11.80 -0.16 0.16
CA ARG A 71 13.22 0.22 0.10
C ARG A 71 13.40 1.64 -0.45
N LEU A 72 14.22 2.44 0.25
CA LEU A 72 14.58 3.82 -0.06
C LEU A 72 16.11 3.98 -0.20
N PRO A 73 16.61 4.77 -1.17
CA PRO A 73 15.85 5.61 -2.09
C PRO A 73 15.11 4.80 -3.14
N LEU A 74 13.96 5.35 -3.57
CA LEU A 74 13.23 4.81 -4.70
C LEU A 74 14.07 4.95 -5.97
N ALA A 75 14.27 3.83 -6.64
CA ALA A 75 15.00 3.77 -7.90
C ALA A 75 14.27 2.83 -8.86
N ALA A 76 14.35 3.08 -10.15
CA ALA A 76 13.73 2.22 -11.17
C ALA A 76 14.26 0.76 -11.10
N SER A 77 15.49 0.56 -10.61
CA SER A 77 16.10 -0.75 -10.39
C SER A 77 15.65 -1.45 -9.10
N LEU A 78 14.86 -0.78 -8.25
CA LEU A 78 14.39 -1.25 -6.94
C LEU A 78 15.52 -1.63 -5.96
N SER A 79 16.74 -1.19 -6.23
CA SER A 79 17.96 -1.56 -5.50
C SER A 79 18.79 -0.33 -5.14
N GLY A 80 18.14 0.82 -4.98
CA GLY A 80 18.81 2.07 -4.62
C GLY A 80 19.53 1.99 -3.27
N ALA A 81 20.60 2.77 -3.15
CA ALA A 81 21.33 3.00 -1.90
C ALA A 81 21.90 4.42 -1.89
N PHE A 82 22.03 4.99 -0.69
CA PHE A 82 22.73 6.23 -0.42
C PHE A 82 24.18 5.94 -0.05
N ALA A 83 25.10 6.80 -0.46
CA ALA A 83 26.48 6.78 0.04
C ALA A 83 26.58 7.72 1.24
N PHE A 84 27.12 7.23 2.36
CA PHE A 84 27.35 8.03 3.57
C PHE A 84 28.81 7.95 4.01
N GLU A 85 29.26 9.05 4.61
CA GLU A 85 30.56 9.17 5.28
C GLU A 85 30.35 9.07 6.80
N GLU A 86 31.32 8.45 7.48
CA GLU A 86 31.38 8.26 8.93
C GLU A 86 31.27 9.59 9.68
N ASP A 87 30.41 9.60 10.71
CA ASP A 87 30.13 10.73 11.59
C ASP A 87 29.62 12.01 10.90
N GLN A 88 29.30 11.94 9.60
CA GLN A 88 28.71 13.06 8.86
C GLN A 88 27.19 13.06 8.99
N ILE A 89 26.62 14.20 9.37
CA ILE A 89 25.19 14.45 9.25
C ILE A 89 24.84 14.66 7.77
N THR A 90 24.03 13.76 7.22
CA THR A 90 23.52 13.86 5.85
C THR A 90 22.02 14.12 5.89
N ASP A 91 21.58 15.24 5.31
CA ASP A 91 20.16 15.55 5.14
C ASP A 91 19.58 14.69 4.01
N LEU A 92 18.38 14.13 4.25
CA LEU A 92 17.74 13.18 3.34
C LEU A 92 16.35 13.62 2.90
N ASP A 93 15.56 14.22 3.80
CA ASP A 93 14.15 14.59 3.58
C ASP A 93 13.33 13.51 2.85
N LEU A 94 13.24 12.32 3.46
CA LEU A 94 12.56 11.16 2.89
C LEU A 94 11.28 10.86 3.65
N GLU A 95 10.17 10.71 2.95
CA GLU A 95 8.95 10.13 3.52
C GLU A 95 9.14 8.63 3.76
N LEU A 96 8.81 8.17 4.98
CA LEU A 96 8.84 6.76 5.33
C LEU A 96 7.47 6.13 5.23
N THR A 97 6.46 6.80 5.80
CA THR A 97 5.08 6.32 5.82
C THR A 97 4.14 7.45 6.24
N THR A 98 2.85 7.27 5.94
CA THR A 98 1.77 8.20 6.31
C THR A 98 0.65 7.45 7.03
N ARG A 99 -0.09 8.15 7.89
CA ARG A 99 -1.31 7.70 8.58
C ARG A 99 -2.37 8.78 8.52
N THR A 100 -3.62 8.38 8.33
CA THR A 100 -4.77 9.29 8.22
C THR A 100 -5.68 9.22 9.42
N ILE A 101 -6.36 10.34 9.71
CA ILE A 101 -7.19 10.50 10.91
C ILE A 101 -8.36 11.44 10.61
N GLY A 102 -9.58 11.03 10.97
CA GLY A 102 -10.84 11.73 10.71
C GLY A 102 -11.70 11.95 11.96
N THR A 103 -13.02 11.88 11.81
CA THR A 103 -14.01 12.31 12.82
C THR A 103 -14.02 11.49 14.10
N TRP A 104 -13.55 10.24 14.06
CA TRP A 104 -13.44 9.37 15.22
C TRP A 104 -12.52 9.91 16.34
N LEU A 105 -11.75 10.97 16.08
CA LEU A 105 -11.06 11.72 17.14
C LEU A 105 -12.01 12.45 18.10
N LEU A 106 -13.24 12.76 17.70
CA LEU A 106 -14.20 13.48 18.56
C LEU A 106 -14.62 12.67 19.78
N ASP A 107 -14.57 11.34 19.69
CA ASP A 107 -14.87 10.46 20.82
C ASP A 107 -13.86 10.64 21.96
N ALA A 108 -12.67 11.18 21.66
CA ALA A 108 -11.67 11.59 22.63
C ALA A 108 -10.82 12.78 22.09
N PRO A 109 -11.23 14.04 22.29
CA PRO A 109 -10.58 15.20 21.64
C PRO A 109 -9.14 15.48 22.08
N ASP A 110 -8.67 14.87 23.17
CA ASP A 110 -7.27 14.89 23.61
C ASP A 110 -6.48 13.65 23.12
N GLN A 111 -7.06 12.83 22.23
CA GLN A 111 -6.50 11.55 21.80
C GLN A 111 -5.28 11.76 20.92
N VAL A 112 -4.13 11.50 21.52
CA VAL A 112 -2.90 11.23 20.81
C VAL A 112 -2.97 9.78 20.31
N VAL A 113 -2.98 9.61 18.99
CA VAL A 113 -2.93 8.29 18.37
C VAL A 113 -1.47 7.91 18.20
N THR A 114 -1.09 6.76 18.74
CA THR A 114 0.26 6.21 18.63
C THR A 114 0.33 5.19 17.51
N PHE A 115 1.33 5.36 16.63
CA PHE A 115 1.63 4.49 15.52
C PHE A 115 2.96 3.76 15.75
N HIS A 116 3.09 2.60 15.12
CA HIS A 116 4.31 1.79 15.18
C HIS A 116 4.75 1.47 13.75
N THR A 117 5.99 1.83 13.42
CA THR A 117 6.55 1.60 12.09
C THR A 117 7.83 0.77 12.21
N PRO A 118 7.86 -0.46 11.65
CA PRO A 118 9.11 -1.21 11.54
C PRO A 118 10.05 -0.50 10.56
N LEU A 119 11.26 -0.24 11.03
CA LEU A 119 12.29 0.48 10.31
C LEU A 119 13.58 -0.33 10.32
N GLU A 120 14.19 -0.46 9.15
CA GLU A 120 15.52 -1.04 8.99
C GLU A 120 16.42 -0.07 8.25
N VAL A 121 17.67 0.02 8.69
CA VAL A 121 18.75 0.61 7.90
C VAL A 121 19.71 -0.53 7.60
N VAL A 122 20.12 -0.69 6.35
CA VAL A 122 20.97 -1.80 5.95
C VAL A 122 22.19 -1.26 5.23
N ARG A 123 23.38 -1.61 5.74
CA ARG A 123 24.62 -1.37 5.00
C ARG A 123 24.82 -2.46 3.97
N GLU A 124 24.96 -2.04 2.71
CA GLU A 124 25.38 -2.91 1.63
C GLU A 124 26.84 -3.30 1.80
N SER A 125 27.08 -4.59 1.94
CA SER A 125 28.41 -5.18 1.90
C SER A 125 28.29 -6.66 1.53
N PRO A 126 29.40 -7.38 1.26
CA PRO A 126 29.37 -8.83 1.08
C PRO A 126 28.72 -9.57 2.26
N ASN A 127 28.73 -8.97 3.45
CA ASN A 127 27.98 -9.41 4.62
C ASN A 127 27.08 -8.24 5.09
N PRO A 128 25.87 -8.10 4.55
CA PRO A 128 24.98 -6.99 4.91
C PRO A 128 24.76 -6.93 6.41
N LEU A 129 24.79 -5.71 6.96
CA LEU A 129 24.50 -5.46 8.37
C LEU A 129 23.18 -4.69 8.43
N ALA A 130 22.16 -5.30 9.03
CA ALA A 130 20.86 -4.68 9.23
C ALA A 130 20.74 -4.15 10.66
N PHE A 131 20.34 -2.89 10.76
CA PHE A 131 19.96 -2.20 11.97
C PHE A 131 18.43 -2.16 11.97
N THR A 132 17.76 -2.81 12.92
CA THR A 132 16.29 -2.93 12.93
C THR A 132 15.73 -2.30 14.21
N GLN A 133 14.63 -1.55 14.08
CA GLN A 133 13.92 -0.92 15.19
C GLN A 133 12.42 -0.82 14.84
N VAL A 134 11.55 -0.91 15.85
CA VAL A 134 10.16 -0.43 15.72
C VAL A 134 10.13 0.98 16.29
N VAL A 135 9.75 1.95 15.46
CA VAL A 135 9.63 3.35 15.84
C VAL A 135 8.21 3.62 16.30
N GLU A 136 8.08 4.12 17.52
CA GLU A 136 6.83 4.65 18.07
C GLU A 136 6.75 6.15 17.78
N TRP A 137 5.65 6.61 17.20
CA TRP A 137 5.42 8.02 16.87
C TRP A 137 3.92 8.33 16.96
N THR A 138 3.54 9.60 16.89
CA THR A 138 2.15 10.01 17.10
C THR A 138 1.66 10.99 16.06
N ASN A 139 0.37 11.29 16.06
CA ASN A 139 -0.25 12.34 15.25
C ASN A 139 0.06 13.77 15.74
N GLN A 140 1.25 14.00 16.29
CA GLN A 140 1.71 15.31 16.73
C GLN A 140 2.98 15.69 15.99
N ALA A 141 3.01 16.91 15.46
CA ALA A 141 4.20 17.43 14.80
C ALA A 141 5.37 17.50 15.80
N GLY A 142 6.55 17.06 15.38
CA GLY A 142 7.74 17.08 16.23
C GLY A 142 8.93 16.35 15.63
N ASP A 143 10.11 16.68 16.15
CA ASP A 143 11.39 16.05 15.79
C ASP A 143 11.83 15.12 16.91
N PHE A 144 12.42 13.97 16.57
CA PHE A 144 13.03 13.05 17.53
C PHE A 144 14.12 12.20 16.88
N ASP A 145 15.07 11.73 17.69
CA ASP A 145 16.20 10.94 17.23
C ASP A 145 15.99 9.45 17.57
N VAL A 146 16.32 8.56 16.63
CA VAL A 146 16.30 7.10 16.80
C VAL A 146 17.70 6.56 16.61
N ALA A 147 18.28 6.00 17.66
CA ALA A 147 19.57 5.32 17.60
C ALA A 147 19.37 3.81 17.43
N MET A 148 19.92 3.25 16.36
CA MET A 148 19.83 1.84 15.99
C MET A 148 21.23 1.23 16.09
N ASN A 149 21.37 0.07 16.74
CA ASN A 149 22.67 -0.54 16.98
C ASN A 149 22.70 -1.98 16.46
N ALA A 150 23.75 -2.36 15.73
CA ALA A 150 23.96 -3.71 15.23
C ALA A 150 25.45 -3.99 15.03
N GLY A 151 25.93 -5.19 15.37
CA GLY A 151 27.32 -5.59 15.10
C GLY A 151 28.41 -4.70 15.74
N GLY A 152 28.10 -4.03 16.86
CA GLY A 152 29.00 -3.05 17.49
C GLY A 152 29.04 -1.68 16.79
N GLN A 153 28.15 -1.48 15.82
CA GLN A 153 27.99 -0.25 15.06
C GLN A 153 26.67 0.45 15.41
N ALA A 154 26.57 1.74 15.09
CA ALA A 154 25.41 2.59 15.34
C ALA A 154 25.02 3.45 14.12
N VAL A 155 23.72 3.56 13.91
CA VAL A 155 23.10 4.52 12.99
C VAL A 155 22.15 5.39 13.81
N ILE A 156 22.19 6.71 13.60
CA ILE A 156 21.26 7.65 14.20
C ILE A 156 20.42 8.28 13.09
N LEU A 157 19.11 8.12 13.17
CA LEU A 157 18.15 8.80 12.31
C LEU A 157 17.51 9.94 13.07
N ARG A 158 17.50 11.14 12.48
CA ARG A 158 16.64 12.24 12.93
C ARG A 158 15.33 12.15 12.16
N LEU A 159 14.26 11.84 12.87
CA LEU A 159 12.92 11.74 12.32
C LEU A 159 12.13 13.01 12.62
N THR A 160 11.15 13.30 11.76
CA THR A 160 10.16 14.36 11.96
C THR A 160 8.77 13.81 11.65
N VAL A 161 7.79 14.20 12.44
CA VAL A 161 6.38 14.05 12.10
C VAL A 161 5.89 15.38 11.54
N GLN A 162 5.37 15.34 10.32
CA GLN A 162 4.65 16.45 9.69
C GLN A 162 3.15 16.16 9.76
N ILE A 163 2.35 17.18 10.06
CA ILE A 163 0.88 17.07 10.05
C ILE A 163 0.36 17.95 8.92
N GLU A 164 -0.32 17.33 7.97
CA GLU A 164 -1.09 18.02 6.94
C GLU A 164 -2.57 17.88 7.25
N LYS A 165 -3.33 18.94 6.99
CA LYS A 165 -4.78 18.93 7.17
C LYS A 165 -5.47 18.90 5.82
N PHE A 166 -6.57 18.17 5.72
CA PHE A 166 -7.35 18.05 4.49
C PHE A 166 -8.85 18.05 4.78
N GLU A 167 -9.62 18.48 3.79
CA GLU A 167 -11.08 18.43 3.75
C GLU A 167 -11.52 17.07 3.23
N ASP A 168 -12.72 16.64 3.62
CA ASP A 168 -13.44 15.56 2.95
C ASP A 168 -13.42 15.74 1.42
N PRO A 169 -12.90 14.76 0.65
CA PRO A 169 -12.80 14.86 -0.80
C PRO A 169 -14.14 14.93 -1.54
N ASP A 170 -15.20 14.30 -1.02
CA ASP A 170 -16.57 14.41 -1.54
C ASP A 170 -17.60 14.51 -0.41
N ASP A 171 -17.82 15.74 0.05
CA ASP A 171 -18.77 16.10 1.12
C ASP A 171 -20.25 15.74 0.88
N SER A 172 -20.56 15.09 -0.23
CA SER A 172 -21.91 14.78 -0.65
C SER A 172 -22.17 13.28 -0.78
N SER A 173 -21.15 12.43 -0.67
CA SER A 173 -21.28 11.00 -0.95
C SER A 173 -20.20 10.14 -0.28
N ALA A 174 -20.58 9.50 0.83
CA ALA A 174 -19.74 8.54 1.56
C ALA A 174 -19.24 7.34 0.72
N GLU A 175 -19.95 7.05 -0.37
CA GLU A 175 -19.60 5.97 -1.30
C GLU A 175 -18.78 6.47 -2.51
N ALA A 176 -18.33 7.73 -2.49
CA ALA A 176 -17.35 8.23 -3.44
C ALA A 176 -16.05 7.44 -3.32
N ASP A 177 -15.27 7.47 -4.39
CA ASP A 177 -13.93 6.88 -4.50
C ASP A 177 -13.09 7.93 -5.23
N PHE A 178 -12.67 8.95 -4.47
CA PHE A 178 -12.14 10.18 -5.05
C PHE A 178 -10.85 9.95 -5.84
N ASP A 179 -10.02 9.01 -5.41
CA ASP A 179 -8.73 8.71 -6.02
C ASP A 179 -8.75 7.52 -7.01
N ALA A 180 -9.93 6.90 -7.20
CA ALA A 180 -10.22 5.83 -8.14
C ALA A 180 -9.36 4.58 -7.92
N ASP A 181 -9.29 4.13 -6.67
CA ASP A 181 -8.57 2.93 -6.26
C ASP A 181 -9.48 1.73 -5.94
N GLY A 182 -10.79 1.93 -5.93
CA GLY A 182 -11.78 0.92 -5.61
C GLY A 182 -12.02 0.73 -4.11
N ILE A 183 -11.57 1.64 -3.25
CA ILE A 183 -11.92 1.76 -1.84
C ILE A 183 -12.74 3.06 -1.73
N THR A 184 -13.90 3.01 -1.07
CA THR A 184 -14.71 4.22 -0.93
C THR A 184 -14.20 5.10 0.20
N ASP A 185 -14.47 6.40 0.16
CA ASP A 185 -14.03 7.38 1.16
C ASP A 185 -14.47 6.94 2.59
N ALA A 186 -15.68 6.38 2.75
CA ALA A 186 -16.14 5.79 4.02
C ALA A 186 -15.37 4.52 4.45
N GLU A 187 -14.97 3.67 3.50
CA GLU A 187 -14.16 2.49 3.81
C GLU A 187 -12.74 2.88 4.16
N GLU A 188 -12.19 3.90 3.50
CA GLU A 188 -10.89 4.49 3.82
C GLU A 188 -10.90 5.11 5.22
N ALA A 189 -11.94 5.85 5.58
CA ALA A 189 -12.16 6.32 6.95
C ALA A 189 -12.17 5.16 7.96
N ALA A 190 -12.86 4.06 7.64
CA ALA A 190 -12.88 2.88 8.48
C ALA A 190 -11.49 2.21 8.61
N LEU A 191 -10.69 2.17 7.54
CA LEU A 191 -9.30 1.69 7.57
C LEU A 191 -8.40 2.60 8.41
N ALA A 192 -8.49 3.91 8.18
CA ALA A 192 -7.74 4.94 8.89
C ALA A 192 -8.00 4.91 10.40
N SER A 193 -9.26 4.71 10.81
CA SER A 193 -9.65 4.58 12.23
C SER A 193 -8.97 3.43 12.96
N ARG A 194 -8.51 2.42 12.22
CA ARG A 194 -7.78 1.25 12.74
C ARG A 194 -6.26 1.46 12.75
N GLY A 195 -5.77 2.63 12.31
CA GLY A 195 -4.34 2.97 12.26
C GLY A 195 -3.57 2.24 11.16
N ILE A 196 -4.28 1.76 10.14
CA ILE A 196 -3.73 1.00 9.02
C ILE A 196 -2.93 1.95 8.13
N PRO A 197 -1.79 1.53 7.55
CA PRO A 197 -1.10 2.27 6.49
C PRO A 197 -1.89 2.20 5.15
N LEU A 198 -3.20 2.41 5.19
CA LEU A 198 -4.16 2.53 4.08
C LEU A 198 -5.30 3.45 4.54
N GLY A 199 -6.13 3.90 3.61
CA GLY A 199 -7.29 4.75 3.86
C GLY A 199 -6.96 6.23 3.80
N ASP A 200 -6.22 6.64 2.77
CA ASP A 200 -5.96 8.05 2.50
C ASP A 200 -6.69 8.46 1.22
N PRO A 201 -7.80 9.22 1.30
CA PRO A 201 -8.75 9.40 0.20
C PRO A 201 -8.24 10.33 -0.91
N GLN A 202 -6.94 10.61 -0.91
CA GLN A 202 -6.22 11.36 -1.94
C GLN A 202 -4.99 10.60 -2.45
N GLN A 203 -4.86 9.31 -2.11
CA GLN A 203 -3.67 8.51 -2.37
C GLN A 203 -4.04 7.07 -2.64
N ARG A 204 -3.98 6.70 -3.93
CA ARG A 204 -4.33 5.36 -4.42
C ARG A 204 -3.71 4.27 -3.57
N ASP A 205 -4.57 3.45 -2.99
CA ASP A 205 -4.27 2.33 -2.13
C ASP A 205 -4.55 0.99 -2.85
N LEU A 206 -3.94 -0.09 -2.36
CA LEU A 206 -4.18 -1.43 -2.86
C LEU A 206 -4.00 -2.46 -1.74
N LEU A 207 -5.06 -3.19 -1.40
CA LEU A 207 -5.00 -4.30 -0.47
C LEU A 207 -4.86 -5.64 -1.21
N LEU A 208 -3.71 -6.31 -1.01
CA LEU A 208 -3.48 -7.68 -1.49
C LEU A 208 -3.36 -8.65 -0.30
N VAL A 209 -4.33 -9.55 -0.20
CA VAL A 209 -4.34 -10.65 0.77
C VAL A 209 -3.72 -11.89 0.14
N VAL A 210 -2.70 -12.45 0.79
CA VAL A 210 -1.92 -13.58 0.27
C VAL A 210 -2.21 -14.84 1.05
N GLY A 211 -2.78 -15.83 0.35
CA GLY A 211 -2.87 -17.22 0.78
C GLY A 211 -1.81 -18.10 0.11
N TYR A 212 -1.52 -19.25 0.71
CA TYR A 212 -0.70 -20.29 0.09
C TYR A 212 -1.21 -21.70 0.40
N SER A 213 -1.08 -22.61 -0.56
CA SER A 213 -1.52 -24.01 -0.42
C SER A 213 -0.60 -24.87 0.45
N HIS A 214 0.65 -24.45 0.64
CA HIS A 214 1.64 -25.12 1.49
C HIS A 214 2.71 -24.12 1.94
N ALA A 215 3.33 -24.33 3.10
CA ALA A 215 4.32 -23.39 3.66
C ALA A 215 5.51 -23.12 2.72
N ASP A 216 5.97 -24.15 2.00
CA ASP A 216 6.99 -24.01 0.94
C ASP A 216 6.63 -22.99 -0.14
N TRP A 217 5.34 -22.70 -0.33
CA TRP A 217 4.82 -21.79 -1.35
C TRP A 217 4.54 -20.39 -0.82
N ALA A 218 4.88 -20.10 0.44
CA ALA A 218 4.68 -18.78 1.02
C ALA A 218 5.40 -17.67 0.23
N LEU A 219 4.90 -16.45 0.38
CA LEU A 219 5.55 -15.27 -0.17
C LEU A 219 6.94 -15.10 0.44
N THR A 220 7.94 -14.83 -0.38
CA THR A 220 9.29 -14.59 0.13
C THR A 220 9.44 -13.14 0.59
N PRO A 221 10.27 -12.86 1.61
CA PRO A 221 10.55 -11.49 2.04
C PRO A 221 11.11 -10.61 0.91
N ALA A 222 11.92 -11.18 0.03
CA ALA A 222 12.47 -10.48 -1.13
C ALA A 222 11.38 -10.09 -2.14
N SER A 223 10.43 -10.99 -2.42
CA SER A 223 9.31 -10.67 -3.32
C SER A 223 8.36 -9.64 -2.71
N LYS A 224 8.11 -9.71 -1.39
CA LYS A 224 7.34 -8.69 -0.65
C LYS A 224 7.95 -7.29 -0.80
N GLU A 225 9.24 -7.14 -0.52
CA GLU A 225 9.95 -5.86 -0.66
C GLU A 225 9.91 -5.32 -2.10
N LEU A 226 10.14 -6.18 -3.09
CA LEU A 226 10.15 -5.78 -4.50
C LEU A 226 8.78 -5.27 -4.97
N LEU A 227 7.69 -5.96 -4.59
CA LEU A 227 6.33 -5.55 -4.92
C LEU A 227 5.98 -4.21 -4.26
N LEU A 228 6.15 -4.12 -2.94
CA LEU A 228 5.83 -2.92 -2.17
C LEU A 228 6.64 -1.71 -2.66
N THR A 229 7.94 -1.88 -2.89
CA THR A 229 8.81 -0.82 -3.44
C THR A 229 8.39 -0.40 -4.84
N ARG A 230 7.98 -1.35 -5.70
CA ARG A 230 7.55 -1.03 -7.07
C ARG A 230 6.26 -0.22 -7.10
N PHE A 231 5.23 -0.64 -6.35
CA PHE A 231 3.97 0.09 -6.28
C PHE A 231 4.16 1.46 -5.62
N HIS A 232 4.95 1.53 -4.55
CA HIS A 232 5.25 2.80 -3.89
C HIS A 232 6.00 3.77 -4.82
N HIS A 233 6.98 3.30 -5.62
CA HIS A 233 7.63 4.11 -6.67
C HIS A 233 6.64 4.65 -7.71
N ARG A 234 5.47 4.04 -7.86
CA ARG A 234 4.42 4.45 -8.80
C ARG A 234 3.31 5.26 -8.15
N GLY A 235 3.47 5.67 -6.89
CA GLY A 235 2.48 6.43 -6.16
C GLY A 235 1.23 5.62 -5.85
N ILE A 236 1.37 4.30 -5.67
CA ILE A 236 0.31 3.42 -5.18
C ILE A 236 0.80 2.82 -3.87
N ARG A 237 0.06 3.03 -2.78
CA ARG A 237 0.40 2.45 -1.48
C ARG A 237 -0.25 1.08 -1.39
N MET A 238 0.59 0.06 -1.51
CA MET A 238 0.14 -1.32 -1.42
C MET A 238 0.27 -1.81 0.02
N TYR A 239 -0.79 -2.41 0.57
CA TYR A 239 -0.70 -3.25 1.76
C TYR A 239 -0.71 -4.71 1.34
N LEU A 240 0.28 -5.46 1.82
CA LEU A 240 0.40 -6.88 1.53
C LEU A 240 0.24 -7.66 2.84
N ALA A 241 -0.92 -8.29 2.99
CA ALA A 241 -1.23 -9.16 4.11
C ALA A 241 -0.81 -10.59 3.80
N ASP A 242 0.29 -11.07 4.39
CA ASP A 242 0.89 -12.39 4.14
C ASP A 242 1.13 -13.23 5.40
N ALA A 243 1.00 -12.64 6.59
CA ALA A 243 1.31 -13.29 7.85
C ALA A 243 0.04 -13.58 8.68
N PRO A 244 -0.15 -14.79 9.24
CA PRO A 244 -1.39 -15.14 9.96
C PRO A 244 -1.72 -14.27 11.18
N ASP A 245 -0.72 -13.56 11.71
CA ASP A 245 -0.79 -12.62 12.82
C ASP A 245 -0.93 -11.15 12.37
N ASP A 246 -1.25 -10.92 11.09
CA ASP A 246 -1.51 -9.59 10.54
C ASP A 246 -2.64 -8.91 11.34
N PRO A 247 -2.37 -7.74 11.96
CA PRO A 247 -3.20 -7.19 13.03
C PRO A 247 -4.55 -6.59 12.59
N LEU A 248 -4.89 -6.64 11.30
CA LEU A 248 -5.93 -5.77 10.76
C LEU A 248 -7.38 -6.21 11.00
N ASP A 249 -7.64 -7.45 11.41
CA ASP A 249 -8.98 -8.05 11.47
C ASP A 249 -9.80 -7.78 10.17
N LEU A 250 -9.09 -7.71 9.04
CA LEU A 250 -9.65 -7.56 7.69
C LEU A 250 -9.57 -8.88 6.92
N CYS A 251 -8.63 -9.73 7.30
CA CYS A 251 -8.31 -10.95 6.58
C CYS A 251 -7.61 -11.97 7.48
N GLN A 252 -7.49 -13.19 6.97
CA GLN A 252 -6.69 -14.27 7.53
C GLN A 252 -5.74 -14.76 6.43
N PRO A 253 -4.59 -14.09 6.22
CA PRO A 253 -3.63 -14.51 5.21
C PRO A 253 -2.85 -15.75 5.68
N GLY A 254 -2.08 -16.33 4.75
CA GLY A 254 -1.20 -17.45 5.02
C GLY A 254 -1.76 -18.80 4.56
N PRO A 255 -1.63 -19.89 5.35
CA PRO A 255 -1.92 -21.24 4.89
C PRO A 255 -3.42 -21.45 4.68
N VAL A 256 -3.82 -21.82 3.47
CA VAL A 256 -5.21 -22.12 3.12
C VAL A 256 -5.49 -23.60 3.32
N SER A 257 -6.41 -23.93 4.22
CA SER A 257 -6.77 -25.32 4.51
C SER A 257 -7.47 -25.99 3.34
N GLY A 258 -7.29 -27.31 3.20
CA GLY A 258 -7.99 -28.11 2.18
C GLY A 258 -7.24 -28.28 0.86
N PHE A 259 -6.05 -27.69 0.74
CA PHE A 259 -5.13 -27.90 -0.37
C PHE A 259 -3.91 -28.72 0.09
N SER A 260 -3.35 -29.51 -0.82
CA SER A 260 -2.06 -30.19 -0.61
C SER A 260 -0.95 -29.57 -1.44
N ARG A 261 0.30 -29.88 -1.09
CA ARG A 261 1.51 -29.33 -1.74
C ARG A 261 1.54 -29.55 -3.26
N ASP A 262 1.12 -30.73 -3.68
CA ASP A 262 1.25 -31.22 -5.07
C ASP A 262 -0.08 -31.16 -5.83
N GLU A 263 -1.14 -30.66 -5.20
CA GLU A 263 -2.45 -30.52 -5.83
C GLU A 263 -2.48 -29.28 -6.73
N GLY A 264 -3.03 -29.47 -7.94
CA GLY A 264 -3.32 -28.36 -8.82
C GLY A 264 -4.49 -27.54 -8.27
N VAL A 265 -4.34 -26.21 -8.25
CA VAL A 265 -5.37 -25.29 -7.75
C VAL A 265 -5.94 -24.44 -8.88
N SER A 266 -7.26 -24.42 -9.04
CA SER A 266 -7.97 -23.58 -10.01
C SER A 266 -8.44 -22.25 -9.41
N ILE A 267 -8.75 -21.27 -10.27
CA ILE A 267 -9.30 -19.98 -9.85
C ILE A 267 -10.68 -20.13 -9.17
N GLU A 268 -11.48 -21.13 -9.56
CA GLU A 268 -12.76 -21.43 -8.91
C GLU A 268 -12.58 -21.89 -7.47
N GLN A 269 -11.56 -22.72 -7.20
CA GLN A 269 -11.23 -23.15 -5.84
C GLN A 269 -10.76 -21.97 -4.99
N VAL A 270 -9.93 -21.07 -5.56
CA VAL A 270 -9.47 -19.85 -4.88
C VAL A 270 -10.64 -18.92 -4.56
N ARG A 271 -11.56 -18.73 -5.51
CA ARG A 271 -12.79 -17.96 -5.30
C ARG A 271 -13.64 -18.52 -4.17
N ALA A 272 -13.74 -19.85 -4.07
CA ALA A 272 -14.46 -20.51 -2.99
C ALA A 272 -13.75 -20.36 -1.63
N ALA A 273 -12.42 -20.32 -1.62
CA ALA A 273 -11.62 -20.13 -0.40
C ALA A 273 -11.60 -18.67 0.10
N ARG A 274 -11.74 -17.68 -0.80
CA ARG A 274 -11.62 -16.25 -0.48
C ARG A 274 -12.46 -15.81 0.72
N SER A 275 -13.72 -16.26 0.81
CA SER A 275 -14.62 -15.85 1.91
C SER A 275 -14.18 -16.30 3.31
N SER A 276 -13.27 -17.29 3.39
CA SER A 276 -12.66 -17.70 4.65
C SER A 276 -11.41 -16.90 5.01
N HIS A 277 -10.89 -16.06 4.10
CA HIS A 277 -9.62 -15.36 4.25
C HIS A 277 -9.72 -13.85 4.06
N VAL A 278 -10.77 -13.36 3.42
CA VAL A 278 -11.09 -11.93 3.32
C VAL A 278 -12.40 -11.72 4.04
N PHE A 279 -12.38 -10.95 5.12
CA PHE A 279 -13.56 -10.71 5.95
C PHE A 279 -14.48 -9.68 5.29
N SER A 280 -15.72 -9.59 5.77
CA SER A 280 -16.80 -8.82 5.13
C SER A 280 -16.43 -7.36 4.87
N HIS A 281 -15.65 -6.75 5.76
CA HIS A 281 -15.27 -5.33 5.65
C HIS A 281 -14.27 -5.04 4.52
N ALA A 282 -13.46 -6.02 4.11
CA ALA A 282 -12.49 -5.87 3.01
C ALA A 282 -12.91 -6.62 1.74
N PHE A 283 -14.07 -7.27 1.76
CA PHE A 283 -14.49 -8.18 0.70
C PHE A 283 -14.74 -7.51 -0.65
N ASN A 284 -14.98 -6.19 -0.68
CA ASN A 284 -15.26 -5.47 -1.91
C ASN A 284 -14.00 -4.90 -2.58
N TYR A 285 -12.96 -4.62 -1.81
CA TYR A 285 -11.75 -3.95 -2.30
C TYR A 285 -10.44 -4.73 -2.15
N ALA A 286 -10.44 -5.86 -1.42
CA ALA A 286 -9.24 -6.69 -1.33
C ALA A 286 -9.09 -7.61 -2.54
N GLN A 287 -7.89 -7.60 -3.14
CA GLN A 287 -7.44 -8.67 -4.02
C GLN A 287 -7.01 -9.88 -3.17
N PHE A 288 -7.32 -11.09 -3.62
CA PHE A 288 -6.93 -12.35 -2.99
C PHE A 288 -6.02 -13.15 -3.92
N LEU A 289 -4.76 -13.26 -3.55
CA LEU A 289 -3.74 -14.03 -4.25
C LEU A 289 -3.54 -15.37 -3.56
N MET A 290 -3.58 -16.45 -4.32
CA MET A 290 -3.22 -17.79 -3.86
C MET A 290 -1.91 -18.24 -4.51
N LEU A 291 -0.89 -18.51 -3.68
CA LEU A 291 0.39 -19.07 -4.09
C LEU A 291 0.36 -20.61 -4.03
N VAL A 292 0.70 -21.24 -5.15
CA VAL A 292 0.52 -22.69 -5.34
C VAL A 292 1.71 -23.36 -6.03
N GLY A 293 1.81 -24.68 -5.89
CA GLY A 293 2.80 -25.47 -6.63
C GLY A 293 2.48 -25.56 -8.12
N GLU A 294 1.19 -25.72 -8.46
CA GLU A 294 0.70 -25.86 -9.83
C GLU A 294 -0.69 -25.20 -9.99
N PRO A 295 -0.86 -24.17 -10.83
CA PRO A 295 -2.18 -23.65 -11.18
C PRO A 295 -2.86 -24.55 -12.22
N VAL A 296 -4.17 -24.79 -12.07
CA VAL A 296 -4.94 -25.60 -13.05
C VAL A 296 -5.42 -24.73 -14.19
N GLY A 297 -5.01 -25.06 -15.42
CA GLY A 297 -5.47 -24.39 -16.63
C GLY A 297 -4.49 -23.36 -17.22
N ALA A 298 -3.34 -23.16 -16.58
CA ALA A 298 -2.25 -22.31 -17.08
C ALA A 298 -0.89 -22.82 -16.57
N ASP A 299 0.20 -22.38 -17.20
CA ASP A 299 1.55 -22.85 -16.86
C ASP A 299 2.16 -22.11 -15.66
N PHE A 300 1.78 -20.83 -15.46
CA PHE A 300 2.42 -19.93 -14.47
C PHE A 300 1.42 -19.26 -13.54
N GLY A 301 0.31 -18.76 -14.04
CA GLY A 301 -0.68 -18.07 -13.23
C GLY A 301 -2.00 -17.91 -13.95
N MET A 302 -3.02 -17.53 -13.17
CA MET A 302 -4.34 -17.19 -13.66
C MET A 302 -4.94 -16.04 -12.88
N SER A 303 -5.72 -15.24 -13.59
CA SER A 303 -6.35 -14.00 -13.13
C SER A 303 -7.77 -13.90 -13.70
N GLU A 304 -8.57 -13.00 -13.15
CA GLU A 304 -9.96 -12.78 -13.55
C GLU A 304 -10.11 -11.66 -14.60
N LEU A 305 -9.19 -11.58 -15.58
CA LEU A 305 -9.08 -10.49 -16.57
C LEU A 305 -10.38 -10.07 -17.25
N ASN A 306 -11.29 -11.01 -17.55
CA ASN A 306 -12.57 -10.73 -18.24
C ASN A 306 -13.77 -10.74 -17.30
N ARG A 307 -13.53 -10.57 -16.00
CA ARG A 307 -14.57 -10.49 -14.97
C ARG A 307 -14.52 -9.11 -14.32
N SER A 308 -15.68 -8.62 -13.91
CA SER A 308 -15.78 -7.59 -12.89
C SER A 308 -16.84 -8.06 -11.87
N PRO A 309 -16.51 -8.12 -10.57
CA PRO A 309 -15.21 -7.77 -9.98
C PRO A 309 -14.11 -8.80 -10.31
N ALA A 310 -12.88 -8.33 -10.53
CA ALA A 310 -11.68 -9.15 -10.68
C ALA A 310 -10.89 -9.12 -9.37
N GLN A 311 -11.05 -10.15 -8.52
CA GLN A 311 -10.56 -10.14 -7.14
C GLN A 311 -9.63 -11.30 -6.81
N ASN A 312 -9.59 -12.33 -7.65
CA ASN A 312 -8.89 -13.57 -7.33
C ASN A 312 -7.72 -13.75 -8.30
N ILE A 313 -6.60 -14.24 -7.76
CA ILE A 313 -5.38 -14.54 -8.50
C ILE A 313 -4.85 -15.89 -8.03
N VAL A 314 -4.38 -16.72 -8.96
CA VAL A 314 -3.62 -17.93 -8.65
C VAL A 314 -2.25 -17.80 -9.29
N CYS A 315 -1.18 -17.89 -8.51
CA CYS A 315 0.18 -17.85 -9.04
C CYS A 315 0.95 -19.09 -8.64
N ARG A 316 1.68 -19.66 -9.60
CA ARG A 316 2.72 -20.62 -9.33
C ARG A 316 3.81 -19.93 -8.51
N SER A 317 3.96 -20.37 -7.26
CA SER A 317 4.85 -19.74 -6.29
C SER A 317 6.33 -19.90 -6.66
N HIS A 318 6.70 -21.06 -7.20
CA HIS A 318 8.09 -21.43 -7.45
C HIS A 318 8.24 -22.17 -8.78
N LEU A 319 9.44 -22.06 -9.35
CA LEU A 319 9.87 -22.95 -10.41
C LEU A 319 10.59 -24.14 -9.77
N TYR A 320 10.06 -25.35 -9.99
CA TYR A 320 10.46 -26.58 -9.28
C TYR A 320 11.97 -26.80 -9.16
N ALA A 321 12.74 -26.48 -10.21
CA ALA A 321 14.19 -26.68 -10.25
C ALA A 321 15.04 -25.44 -9.88
N LEU A 322 14.42 -24.26 -9.75
CA LEU A 322 15.13 -22.98 -9.63
C LEU A 322 14.77 -22.17 -8.37
N GLY A 323 13.69 -22.53 -7.67
CA GLY A 323 13.22 -21.83 -6.47
C GLY A 323 12.26 -20.68 -6.77
N ALA A 324 11.89 -19.91 -5.73
CA ALA A 324 10.94 -18.78 -5.82
C ALA A 324 11.56 -17.52 -6.42
N ASP A 325 12.78 -17.21 -5.97
CA ASP A 325 13.38 -15.88 -6.18
C ASP A 325 14.44 -15.86 -7.28
N ILE A 326 14.52 -16.90 -8.11
CA ILE A 326 15.37 -16.86 -9.30
C ILE A 326 14.95 -15.65 -10.15
N GLN A 327 15.84 -14.66 -10.25
CA GLN A 327 15.60 -13.42 -10.99
C GLN A 327 14.26 -12.73 -10.65
N SER A 328 13.87 -12.78 -9.38
CA SER A 328 12.61 -12.20 -8.87
C SER A 328 11.35 -12.82 -9.47
N TYR A 329 11.40 -14.12 -9.83
CA TYR A 329 10.30 -14.83 -10.48
C TYR A 329 8.97 -14.68 -9.74
N GLN A 330 8.91 -14.95 -8.43
CA GLN A 330 7.67 -14.91 -7.66
C GLN A 330 7.01 -13.52 -7.72
N ALA A 331 7.76 -12.44 -7.44
CA ALA A 331 7.27 -11.07 -7.59
C ALA A 331 6.79 -10.75 -9.01
N LYS A 332 7.51 -11.21 -10.05
CA LYS A 332 7.10 -11.00 -11.45
C LYS A 332 5.81 -11.72 -11.80
N CYS A 333 5.66 -12.97 -11.37
CA CYS A 333 4.44 -13.73 -11.60
C CYS A 333 3.25 -13.08 -10.90
N ILE A 334 3.42 -12.65 -9.64
CA ILE A 334 2.39 -11.93 -8.89
C ILE A 334 2.01 -10.63 -9.61
N MET A 335 2.99 -9.82 -9.99
CA MET A 335 2.74 -8.56 -10.67
C MET A 335 2.08 -8.77 -12.05
N HIS A 336 2.48 -9.78 -12.81
CA HIS A 336 1.84 -10.11 -14.09
C HIS A 336 0.35 -10.41 -13.94
N GLU A 337 0.00 -11.33 -13.03
CA GLU A 337 -1.39 -11.73 -12.85
C GLU A 337 -2.23 -10.66 -12.14
N LEU A 338 -1.63 -9.90 -11.23
CA LEU A 338 -2.27 -8.71 -10.67
C LEU A 338 -2.56 -7.68 -11.77
N GLY A 339 -1.63 -7.46 -12.70
CA GLY A 339 -1.85 -6.58 -13.85
C GLY A 339 -3.07 -6.99 -14.67
N HIS A 340 -3.30 -8.28 -14.85
CA HIS A 340 -4.52 -8.78 -15.48
C HIS A 340 -5.79 -8.47 -14.67
N ASN A 341 -5.79 -8.59 -13.35
CA ASN A 341 -6.93 -8.15 -12.51
C ASN A 341 -7.17 -6.64 -12.59
N LEU A 342 -6.10 -5.85 -12.74
CA LEU A 342 -6.15 -4.40 -13.01
C LEU A 342 -6.49 -4.07 -14.48
N GLY A 343 -6.84 -5.09 -15.27
CA GLY A 343 -7.30 -4.97 -16.65
C GLY A 343 -6.25 -4.84 -17.73
N LEU A 344 -4.98 -4.96 -17.37
CA LEU A 344 -3.88 -4.96 -18.33
C LEU A 344 -3.88 -6.27 -19.14
N CYS A 345 -3.44 -6.17 -20.38
CA CYS A 345 -3.27 -7.33 -21.25
C CYS A 345 -1.81 -7.49 -21.65
N HIS A 346 -1.51 -8.61 -22.31
CA HIS A 346 -0.20 -8.80 -22.92
C HIS A 346 0.03 -7.70 -23.97
N PRO A 347 1.25 -7.14 -24.09
CA PRO A 347 1.50 -5.99 -24.94
C PRO A 347 1.12 -6.20 -26.41
N THR A 348 1.23 -7.44 -26.90
CA THR A 348 0.91 -7.80 -28.29
C THR A 348 -0.59 -7.76 -28.61
N VAL A 349 -1.46 -7.85 -27.60
CA VAL A 349 -2.93 -7.83 -27.73
C VAL A 349 -3.55 -6.54 -27.18
N SER A 350 -2.75 -5.53 -26.87
CA SER A 350 -3.20 -4.21 -26.42
C SER A 350 -3.33 -3.22 -27.59
N GLY A 351 -3.95 -3.65 -28.70
CA GLY A 351 -4.17 -2.87 -29.91
C GLY A 351 -5.51 -2.12 -29.99
N PRO A 352 -5.70 -1.24 -31.00
CA PRO A 352 -6.91 -0.44 -31.17
C PRO A 352 -8.15 -1.26 -31.55
N THR A 353 -7.93 -2.50 -31.99
CA THR A 353 -8.97 -3.46 -32.41
C THR A 353 -9.17 -4.58 -31.40
N ASP A 354 -8.42 -4.57 -30.31
CA ASP A 354 -8.31 -5.71 -29.41
C ASP A 354 -9.19 -5.52 -28.17
N SER A 355 -9.65 -6.61 -27.58
CA SER A 355 -10.59 -6.65 -26.45
C SER A 355 -9.96 -6.33 -25.11
N CYS A 356 -8.87 -5.56 -25.07
CA CYS A 356 -8.18 -5.29 -23.81
C CYS A 356 -9.03 -4.37 -22.92
N PRO A 357 -9.43 -4.79 -21.70
CA PRO A 357 -10.34 -3.99 -20.88
C PRO A 357 -9.80 -2.60 -20.53
N SER A 358 -8.49 -2.52 -20.28
CA SER A 358 -7.80 -1.26 -19.95
C SER A 358 -7.45 -0.41 -21.18
N GLY A 359 -7.84 -0.85 -22.38
CA GLY A 359 -7.59 -0.14 -23.63
C GLY A 359 -6.23 -0.43 -24.27
N SER A 360 -5.95 0.29 -25.36
CA SER A 360 -4.76 0.07 -26.16
C SER A 360 -3.54 0.81 -25.61
N ILE A 361 -2.35 0.23 -25.79
CA ILE A 361 -1.05 0.89 -25.50
C ILE A 361 -0.37 1.31 -26.82
N PRO A 362 0.52 2.33 -26.81
CA PRO A 362 1.22 2.77 -28.02
C PRO A 362 2.13 1.67 -28.56
N LEU A 363 2.36 1.65 -29.88
CA LEU A 363 3.18 0.63 -30.55
C LEU A 363 4.59 0.51 -29.94
N SER A 364 5.17 1.60 -29.42
CA SER A 364 6.48 1.60 -28.76
C SER A 364 6.51 0.80 -27.45
N GLU A 365 5.36 0.55 -26.83
CA GLU A 365 5.22 -0.20 -25.58
C GLU A 365 4.67 -1.61 -25.81
N ARG A 366 4.42 -2.01 -27.07
CA ARG A 366 3.94 -3.36 -27.44
C ARG A 366 5.02 -4.43 -27.54
N ASP A 367 6.22 -4.13 -27.06
CA ASP A 367 7.30 -5.09 -26.96
C ASP A 367 7.18 -5.86 -25.64
N PRO A 368 6.96 -7.18 -25.68
CA PRO A 368 6.80 -7.99 -24.47
C PRO A 368 8.06 -8.06 -23.60
N SER A 369 9.22 -7.67 -24.11
CA SER A 369 10.45 -7.61 -23.31
C SER A 369 10.54 -6.39 -22.38
N LEU A 370 9.72 -5.36 -22.61
CA LEU A 370 9.78 -4.07 -21.89
C LEU A 370 8.89 -3.99 -20.65
N THR A 371 8.14 -5.04 -20.34
CA THR A 371 7.16 -5.05 -19.25
C THR A 371 6.97 -6.44 -18.68
N VAL A 372 6.61 -6.50 -17.40
CA VAL A 372 6.24 -7.74 -16.73
C VAL A 372 5.01 -8.40 -17.38
N MET A 373 4.16 -7.64 -18.09
CA MET A 373 3.00 -8.18 -18.82
C MET A 373 3.34 -8.97 -20.08
N GLY A 374 4.61 -9.03 -20.50
CA GLY A 374 5.00 -9.94 -21.58
C GLY A 374 4.75 -11.40 -21.19
N SER A 375 4.40 -12.23 -22.17
CA SER A 375 4.24 -13.67 -22.01
C SER A 375 5.43 -14.43 -22.58
N PRO A 376 5.97 -15.46 -21.90
CA PRO A 376 7.04 -16.30 -22.47
C PRO A 376 6.67 -16.92 -23.83
N ALA A 377 5.38 -17.11 -24.11
CA ALA A 377 4.89 -17.62 -25.39
C ALA A 377 5.18 -16.68 -26.58
N GLU A 378 5.44 -15.40 -26.31
CA GLU A 378 5.74 -14.37 -27.31
C GLU A 378 7.23 -14.32 -27.65
N ASP A 379 8.09 -14.96 -26.85
CA ASP A 379 9.53 -15.00 -27.10
C ASP A 379 9.86 -16.05 -28.18
N GLN A 380 10.70 -15.67 -29.15
CA GLN A 380 11.23 -16.61 -30.13
C GLN A 380 12.38 -17.42 -29.53
N GLY A 381 12.46 -18.72 -29.83
CA GLY A 381 13.61 -19.56 -29.48
C GLY A 381 13.24 -20.92 -28.91
N ASN A 382 14.22 -21.57 -28.27
CA ASN A 382 13.98 -22.79 -27.51
C ASN A 382 13.42 -22.45 -26.11
N PRO A 383 12.82 -23.42 -25.38
CA PRO A 383 12.21 -23.17 -24.08
C PRO A 383 13.14 -22.53 -23.04
N VAL A 384 14.45 -22.82 -23.10
CA VAL A 384 15.43 -22.21 -22.18
C VAL A 384 15.62 -20.73 -22.50
N SER A 385 15.75 -20.36 -23.78
CA SER A 385 15.83 -18.95 -24.18
C SER A 385 14.55 -18.17 -23.87
N GLN A 386 13.37 -18.78 -24.03
CA GLN A 386 12.10 -18.16 -23.66
C GLN A 386 12.03 -17.90 -22.15
N ALA A 387 12.43 -18.87 -21.34
CA ALA A 387 12.48 -18.71 -19.89
C ALA A 387 13.45 -17.59 -19.47
N VAL A 388 14.66 -17.57 -20.05
CA VAL A 388 15.66 -16.51 -19.79
C VAL A 388 15.13 -15.14 -20.19
N ASN A 389 14.48 -15.02 -21.36
CA ASN A 389 13.92 -13.77 -21.82
C ASN A 389 12.80 -13.29 -20.89
N ALA A 390 11.86 -14.16 -20.54
CA ALA A 390 10.79 -13.88 -19.59
C ALA A 390 11.33 -13.41 -18.23
N TRP A 391 12.38 -14.05 -17.72
CA TRP A 391 12.99 -13.64 -16.46
C TRP A 391 13.85 -12.38 -16.59
N SER A 392 14.34 -12.03 -17.77
CA SER A 392 15.08 -10.78 -17.99
C SER A 392 14.19 -9.54 -18.04
N ARG A 393 12.87 -9.72 -18.18
CA ARG A 393 11.89 -8.62 -18.20
C ARG A 393 11.95 -7.78 -16.93
N PRO A 394 11.69 -6.47 -17.00
CA PRO A 394 11.62 -5.64 -15.82
C PRO A 394 10.47 -6.10 -14.93
N LEU A 395 10.64 -6.00 -13.61
CA LEU A 395 9.52 -6.04 -12.66
C LEU A 395 8.85 -4.66 -12.67
N ASP A 396 8.16 -4.32 -13.76
CA ASP A 396 7.49 -3.05 -13.96
C ASP A 396 6.46 -3.17 -15.09
N TYR A 397 5.42 -2.33 -15.06
CA TYR A 397 4.61 -2.07 -16.26
C TYR A 397 5.22 -0.94 -17.09
N THR A 398 4.85 -0.88 -18.36
CA THR A 398 5.16 0.30 -19.18
C THR A 398 4.40 1.54 -18.69
N PRO A 399 4.84 2.77 -19.03
CA PRO A 399 4.16 3.98 -18.59
C PRO A 399 2.67 4.02 -18.94
N THR A 400 2.27 3.63 -20.15
CA THR A 400 0.86 3.61 -20.54
C THR A 400 0.09 2.52 -19.82
N GLN A 401 0.71 1.37 -19.55
CA GLN A 401 0.08 0.32 -18.73
C GLN A 401 -0.17 0.80 -17.29
N TRP A 402 0.71 1.60 -16.68
CA TRP A 402 0.42 2.19 -15.36
C TRP A 402 -0.74 3.17 -15.38
N ILE A 403 -0.86 3.98 -16.45
CA ILE A 403 -1.99 4.89 -16.64
C ILE A 403 -3.29 4.10 -16.82
N ASN A 404 -3.22 3.00 -17.56
CA ASN A 404 -4.35 2.14 -17.88
C ASN A 404 -4.72 1.18 -16.73
N ALA A 405 -3.88 1.03 -15.70
CA ALA A 405 -4.13 0.13 -14.59
C ALA A 405 -5.31 0.64 -13.75
N ASP A 406 -6.40 -0.12 -13.77
CA ASP A 406 -7.66 0.21 -13.16
C ASP A 406 -7.83 -0.57 -11.85
N LEU A 407 -7.58 0.11 -10.74
CA LEU A 407 -7.70 -0.43 -9.39
C LEU A 407 -9.17 -0.67 -9.00
N THR A 408 -10.10 0.13 -9.54
CA THR A 408 -11.55 0.04 -9.26
C THR A 408 -12.18 -1.29 -9.70
N ARG A 409 -11.51 -2.03 -10.58
CA ARG A 409 -11.94 -3.36 -11.07
C ARG A 409 -12.12 -4.42 -9.99
N VAL A 410 -11.60 -4.18 -8.79
CA VAL A 410 -11.84 -5.02 -7.62
C VAL A 410 -13.33 -4.98 -7.19
N ARG A 411 -14.06 -3.92 -7.56
CA ARG A 411 -15.50 -3.77 -7.34
C ARG A 411 -16.32 -4.18 -8.57
N PRO A 412 -17.58 -4.61 -8.38
CA PRO A 412 -18.56 -4.65 -9.46
C PRO A 412 -18.80 -3.24 -10.00
N PRO A 413 -19.07 -3.06 -11.31
CA PRO A 413 -19.51 -1.77 -11.82
C PRO A 413 -20.89 -1.44 -11.25
N GLU A 414 -21.09 -0.19 -10.82
CA GLU A 414 -22.38 0.31 -10.34
C GLU A 414 -23.45 0.44 -11.44
#